data_AF-A0A369B6Q5-F1
#
_entry.id   AF-A0A369B6Q5-F1
#
_cell.length_a   1.000
_cell.length_b   1.000
_cell.length_c   1.000
_cell.angle_alpha   90.00
_cell.angle_beta   90.00
_cell.angle_gamma   90.00
#
_symmetry.space_group_name_H-M   'P 1'
#
loop_
_entity.id
_entity.type
_entity.pdbx_description
1 polymer ?
#
loop_
_entity_poly.entity_id
_entity_poly.type
_entity_poly.pdbx_seq_one_letter_code
_entity_poly.pdbx_strand_id
1 'polypeptide(L)'
;MSKLLKGIGILFIAGSLLAFVVLGIFEGAWGAGFLLFLRCFLIGVVLLALASILDRLNENRYYLEVLLQRTEELAPDKSAPQRPAYAKPKTKTALESLKDFKMNAKD
;
A
#
# COMPACT_ATOMS: atom_id res chain seq x y z
N MET A 1 -6.38 4.98 7.91
CA MET A 1 -5.86 6.24 7.31
C MET A 1 -5.30 6.04 5.90
N SER A 2 -4.38 5.10 5.66
CA SER A 2 -3.80 4.88 4.32
C SER A 2 -4.83 4.66 3.19
N LYS A 3 -5.90 3.88 3.43
CA LYS A 3 -6.97 3.66 2.43
C LYS A 3 -7.63 4.96 1.95
N LEU A 4 -7.81 5.94 2.84
CA LEU A 4 -8.38 7.25 2.49
C LEU A 4 -7.39 8.05 1.64
N LEU A 5 -6.10 8.08 2.02
CA LEU A 5 -5.07 8.73 1.19
C LEU A 5 -4.95 8.11 -0.20
N LYS A 6 -5.03 6.78 -0.31
CA LYS A 6 -5.04 6.10 -1.63
C LYS A 6 -6.25 6.51 -2.46
N GLY A 7 -7.43 6.55 -1.84
CA GLY A 7 -8.66 7.00 -2.49
C GLY A 7 -8.57 8.44 -2.98
N ILE A 8 -8.07 9.36 -2.15
CA ILE A 8 -7.88 10.77 -2.51
C ILE A 8 -6.84 10.89 -3.64
N GLY A 9 -5.72 10.17 -3.57
CA GLY A 9 -4.70 10.18 -4.63
C GLY A 9 -5.25 9.74 -5.98
N ILE A 10 -6.07 8.67 -6.00
CA ILE A 10 -6.74 8.19 -7.22
C ILE A 10 -7.75 9.23 -7.73
N LEU A 11 -8.53 9.84 -6.83
CA LEU A 11 -9.49 10.88 -7.19
C LEU A 11 -8.80 12.07 -7.84
N PHE A 12 -7.64 12.50 -7.32
CA PHE A 12 -6.86 13.58 -7.91
C PHE A 12 -6.39 13.22 -9.32
N ILE A 13 -5.91 12.01 -9.55
CA ILE A 13 -5.46 11.56 -10.87
C ILE A 13 -6.65 11.48 -11.84
N ALA A 14 -7.70 10.76 -11.48
CA ALA A 14 -8.88 10.59 -12.34
C ALA A 14 -9.62 11.91 -12.60
N GLY A 15 -9.79 12.73 -11.56
CA GLY A 15 -10.42 14.04 -11.65
C GLY A 15 -9.62 15.01 -12.52
N SER A 16 -8.29 14.93 -12.47
CA SER A 16 -7.43 15.76 -13.33
C SER A 16 -7.50 15.38 -14.80
N LEU A 17 -7.70 14.10 -15.11
CA LEU A 17 -7.91 13.64 -16.48
C LEU A 17 -9.24 14.15 -17.03
N LEU A 18 -10.30 14.12 -16.21
CA LEU A 18 -11.59 14.72 -16.55
C LEU A 18 -11.46 16.24 -16.78
N ALA A 19 -10.80 16.95 -15.86
CA ALA A 19 -10.58 18.38 -15.98
C ALA A 19 -9.76 18.75 -17.24
N PHE A 20 -8.77 17.93 -17.61
CA PHE A 20 -8.01 18.10 -18.86
C PHE A 20 -8.91 18.02 -20.09
N VAL A 21 -9.76 16.99 -20.16
CA VAL A 21 -10.70 16.82 -21.28
C VAL A 21 -11.69 17.98 -21.33
N VAL A 22 -12.20 18.41 -20.18
CA VAL A 22 -13.15 19.53 -20.12
C VAL A 22 -12.49 20.83 -20.59
N LEU A 23 -11.34 21.20 -20.05
CA LEU A 23 -10.62 22.43 -20.43
C LEU A 23 -10.12 22.38 -21.88
N GLY A 24 -9.69 21.22 -22.37
CA GLY A 24 -9.23 21.05 -23.74
C GLY A 24 -10.36 21.16 -24.76
N ILE A 25 -11.48 20.47 -24.51
CA ILE A 25 -12.59 20.39 -25.48
C ILE A 25 -13.51 21.61 -25.40
N PHE A 26 -13.92 22.03 -24.20
CA PHE A 26 -14.93 23.09 -24.05
C PHE A 26 -14.33 24.50 -24.08
N GLU A 27 -13.10 24.67 -23.58
CA GLU A 27 -12.46 26.00 -23.52
C GLU A 27 -11.33 26.17 -24.55
N GLY A 28 -10.97 25.12 -25.29
CA GLY A 28 -9.84 25.14 -26.24
C GLY A 28 -8.48 25.34 -25.55
N ALA A 29 -8.43 25.32 -24.21
CA ALA A 29 -7.30 25.70 -23.39
C ALA A 29 -6.40 24.50 -23.06
N TRP A 30 -5.95 23.79 -24.09
CA TRP A 30 -5.14 22.56 -23.95
C TRP A 30 -3.89 22.74 -23.08
N GLY A 31 -3.22 23.89 -23.19
CA GLY A 31 -2.03 24.20 -22.38
C GLY A 31 -2.33 24.34 -20.89
N ALA A 32 -3.41 25.07 -20.55
CA ALA A 32 -3.85 25.22 -19.17
C ALA A 32 -4.36 23.89 -18.59
N GLY A 33 -5.12 23.14 -19.38
CA GLY A 33 -5.56 21.79 -19.03
C GLY A 33 -4.38 20.87 -18.75
N PHE A 34 -3.35 20.85 -19.60
CA PHE A 34 -2.19 19.98 -19.43
C PHE A 34 -1.41 20.33 -18.15
N LEU A 35 -1.21 21.62 -17.87
CA LEU A 35 -0.55 22.06 -16.64
C LEU A 35 -1.34 21.66 -15.38
N LEU A 36 -2.67 21.78 -15.43
CA LEU A 36 -3.54 21.37 -14.33
C LEU A 36 -3.51 19.86 -14.13
N PHE A 37 -3.57 19.09 -15.22
CA PHE A 37 -3.40 17.64 -15.21
C PHE A 37 -2.09 17.24 -14.54
N LEU A 38 -0.98 17.81 -14.99
CA LEU A 38 0.35 17.47 -14.48
C LEU A 38 0.49 17.78 -12.98
N ARG A 39 -0.02 18.92 -12.53
CA ARG A 39 0.00 19.32 -11.10
C ARG A 39 -0.80 18.34 -10.25
N CYS A 40 -2.03 18.03 -10.63
CA CYS A 40 -2.88 17.11 -9.89
C CYS A 40 -2.37 15.67 -9.93
N PHE A 41 -1.80 15.25 -11.07
CA PHE A 41 -1.14 13.95 -11.20
C PHE A 41 0.02 13.80 -10.22
N LEU A 42 0.93 14.79 -10.17
CA LEU A 42 2.07 14.78 -9.25
C LEU A 42 1.61 14.73 -7.78
N ILE A 43 0.61 15.54 -7.41
CA ILE A 43 0.02 15.52 -6.07
C ILE A 43 -0.58 14.14 -5.75
N GLY A 44 -1.32 13.55 -6.69
CA GLY A 44 -1.91 12.22 -6.53
C GLY A 44 -0.85 11.13 -6.31
N VAL A 45 0.26 11.18 -7.06
CA VAL A 45 1.40 10.28 -6.89
C VAL A 45 2.04 10.44 -5.51
N VAL A 46 2.26 11.67 -5.05
CA VAL A 46 2.83 11.94 -3.71
C VAL A 46 1.92 11.41 -2.61
N LEU A 47 0.60 11.60 -2.72
CA LEU A 47 -0.37 11.08 -1.76
C LEU A 47 -0.40 9.54 -1.73
N LEU A 48 -0.29 8.89 -2.88
CA LEU A 48 -0.20 7.44 -2.98
C LEU A 48 1.09 6.90 -2.36
N ALA A 49 2.23 7.56 -2.62
CA ALA A 49 3.51 7.21 -2.02
C ALA A 49 3.46 7.36 -0.49
N LEU A 50 2.91 8.47 0.01
CA LEU A 50 2.73 8.72 1.43
C LEU A 50 1.83 7.67 2.09
N ALA A 51 0.75 7.25 1.41
CA ALA A 51 -0.11 6.18 1.89
C ALA A 51 0.64 4.86 2.04
N SER A 52 1.50 4.53 1.07
CA SER A 52 2.33 3.32 1.13
C SER A 52 3.38 3.38 2.24
N ILE A 53 3.95 4.56 2.50
CA ILE A 53 4.90 4.76 3.60
C ILE A 53 4.20 4.59 4.95
N LEU A 54 3.00 5.15 5.10
CA LEU A 54 2.15 4.97 6.29
C LEU A 54 1.78 3.50 6.53
N ASP A 55 1.51 2.74 5.47
CA ASP A 55 1.26 1.29 5.60
C ASP A 55 2.50 0.57 6.13
N ARG A 56 3.68 0.84 5.56
CA ARG A 56 4.95 0.24 6.02
C ARG A 56 5.33 0.66 7.44
N LEU A 57 5.06 1.91 7.82
CA LEU A 57 5.28 2.40 9.19
C LEU A 57 4.41 1.66 10.20
N ASN A 58 3.13 1.44 9.87
CA ASN A 58 2.23 0.67 10.74
C ASN A 58 2.66 -0.79 10.84
N GLU A 59 3.11 -1.40 9.74
CA GLU A 59 3.69 -2.76 9.76
C GLU A 59 4.94 -2.81 10.65
N ASN A 60 5.88 -1.88 10.48
CA ASN A 60 7.10 -1.84 11.27
C ASN A 60 6.81 -1.62 12.76
N ARG A 61 5.86 -0.75 13.09
CA ARG A 61 5.42 -0.56 14.48
C ARG A 61 4.85 -1.84 15.07
N TYR A 62 4.02 -2.57 14.32
CA TYR A 62 3.48 -3.85 14.76
C TYR A 62 4.60 -4.88 15.00
N TYR A 63 5.57 -5.00 14.09
CA TYR A 63 6.71 -5.90 14.29
C TYR A 63 7.55 -5.50 15.50
N LEU A 64 7.75 -4.20 15.72
CA LEU A 64 8.41 -3.69 16.92
C LEU A 64 7.64 -4.06 18.18
N GLU A 65 6.31 -3.89 18.23
CA GLU A 65 5.47 -4.29 19.37
C GLU A 65 5.55 -5.82 19.63
N VAL A 66 5.53 -6.64 18.57
CA VAL A 66 5.67 -8.11 18.70
C VAL A 66 7.07 -8.49 19.19
N LEU A 67 8.13 -7.83 18.72
CA LEU A 67 9.49 -8.07 19.21
C LEU A 67 9.63 -7.62 20.65
N LEU A 68 9.10 -6.44 21.00
CA LEU A 68 9.08 -5.94 22.38
C LEU A 68 8.38 -6.93 23.30
N GLN A 69 7.25 -7.50 22.89
CA GLN A 69 6.54 -8.51 23.67
C GLN A 69 7.25 -9.85 23.78
N ARG A 70 7.96 -10.30 22.75
CA ARG A 70 8.80 -11.50 22.89
C ARG A 70 10.03 -11.26 23.76
N THR A 71 10.49 -10.01 23.82
CA THR A 71 11.58 -9.59 24.71
C THR A 71 11.05 -9.39 26.14
N GLU A 72 9.80 -8.94 26.29
CA GLU A 72 9.06 -8.84 27.55
C GLU A 72 8.44 -10.17 28.01
N GLU A 73 8.29 -11.19 27.17
CA GLU A 73 7.86 -12.56 27.58
C GLU A 73 8.91 -13.27 28.45
N LEU A 74 10.11 -12.68 28.59
CA LEU A 74 11.06 -13.01 29.67
C LEU A 74 10.64 -12.43 31.03
N ALA A 75 9.70 -11.48 31.06
CA ALA A 75 8.97 -11.03 32.23
C ALA A 75 7.57 -11.67 32.20
N PRO A 76 7.13 -12.33 33.28
CA PRO A 76 5.87 -13.03 33.26
C PRO A 76 4.76 -11.99 33.19
N ASP A 77 3.71 -12.32 32.43
CA ASP A 77 2.40 -11.69 32.52
C ASP A 77 2.21 -10.39 31.71
N LYS A 78 1.87 -10.54 30.42
CA LYS A 78 0.80 -9.73 29.83
C LYS A 78 0.29 -10.30 28.50
N SER A 79 -1.04 -10.25 28.42
CA SER A 79 -1.91 -10.67 27.32
C SER A 79 -1.44 -10.18 25.95
N ALA A 80 -1.34 -11.13 25.01
CA ALA A 80 -0.94 -10.90 23.63
C ALA A 80 -1.82 -9.85 22.92
N PRO A 81 -1.25 -8.97 22.09
CA PRO A 81 -1.97 -7.96 21.36
C PRO A 81 -2.68 -8.64 20.19
N GLN A 82 -3.94 -8.27 20.00
CA GLN A 82 -4.70 -8.75 18.85
C GLN A 82 -4.14 -8.13 17.57
N ARG A 83 -3.65 -9.00 16.68
CA ARG A 83 -3.19 -8.64 15.35
C ARG A 83 -4.29 -7.88 14.60
N PRO A 84 -4.02 -6.72 14.00
CA PRO A 84 -5.03 -6.01 13.23
C PRO A 84 -5.47 -6.87 12.03
N ALA A 85 -6.79 -7.03 11.88
CA ALA A 85 -7.41 -7.83 10.83
C ALA A 85 -7.37 -7.09 9.49
N TYR A 86 -6.23 -7.11 8.79
CA TYR A 86 -6.18 -6.65 7.40
C TYR A 86 -5.36 -7.58 6.51
N ALA A 87 -6.06 -8.13 5.51
CA ALA A 87 -5.61 -8.80 4.31
C ALA A 87 -4.37 -9.70 4.44
N LYS A 88 -4.62 -11.01 4.52
CA LYS A 88 -3.64 -12.05 4.15
C LYS A 88 -2.89 -11.60 2.88
N PRO A 89 -1.55 -11.47 2.89
CA PRO A 89 -0.82 -11.51 1.65
C PRO A 89 -1.16 -12.87 1.00
N LYS A 90 -1.73 -12.85 -0.20
CA LYS A 90 -1.86 -14.06 -1.03
C LYS A 90 -0.45 -14.45 -1.50
N THR A 91 0.39 -14.89 -0.59
CA THR A 91 1.59 -15.68 -0.89
C THR A 91 1.25 -17.13 -0.61
N LYS A 92 0.26 -17.65 -1.36
CA LYS A 92 0.31 -19.07 -1.69
C LYS A 92 1.42 -19.23 -2.74
N THR A 93 2.03 -20.42 -2.77
CA THR A 93 2.93 -20.88 -3.86
C THR A 93 4.36 -20.31 -3.89
N ALA A 94 5.15 -20.67 -2.88
CA ALA A 94 6.59 -20.96 -3.09
C ALA A 94 7.07 -22.07 -2.13
N LEU A 95 6.57 -22.09 -0.88
CA LEU A 95 6.86 -23.16 0.08
C LEU A 95 5.97 -24.41 -0.08
N GLU A 96 4.72 -24.27 -0.53
CA GLU A 96 3.86 -25.43 -0.83
C GLU A 96 4.38 -26.25 -2.01
N SER A 97 5.00 -25.62 -3.03
CA SER A 97 5.59 -26.32 -4.18
C SER A 97 6.87 -27.10 -3.86
N LEU A 98 7.49 -26.83 -2.71
CA LEU A 98 8.66 -27.59 -2.24
C LEU A 98 8.29 -28.82 -1.41
N LYS A 99 7.03 -28.92 -0.96
CA LYS A 99 6.56 -30.06 -0.15
C LYS A 99 6.38 -31.34 -0.98
N ASP A 100 6.05 -31.18 -2.25
CA ASP A 100 5.83 -32.30 -3.19
C ASP A 100 7.08 -32.61 -4.05
N PHE A 101 8.16 -31.84 -3.91
CA PHE A 101 9.42 -32.12 -4.61
C PHE A 101 10.18 -33.25 -3.91
N LYS A 102 9.66 -34.47 -4.10
CA LYS A 102 10.31 -35.73 -3.75
C LYS A 102 11.60 -35.81 -4.58
N MET A 103 12.75 -35.53 -3.97
CA MET A 103 14.05 -35.90 -4.53
C MET A 103 14.03 -37.41 -4.82
N ASN A 104 13.87 -37.78 -6.09
CA ASN A 104 14.23 -39.10 -6.57
C ASN A 104 15.75 -39.18 -6.51
N ALA A 105 16.29 -39.54 -5.35
CA ALA A 105 17.59 -40.18 -5.29
C ALA A 105 17.40 -41.60 -5.80
N LYS A 106 17.56 -41.78 -7.13
CA LYS A 106 17.74 -43.09 -7.74
C LYS A 106 18.84 -42.98 -8.80
N ASP A 107 19.86 -43.79 -8.53
CA ASP A 107 21.05 -44.16 -9.31
C ASP A 107 22.12 -43.09 -9.54
#